data_AF-A0A9Q7ZVF6-F1
#
_entry.id   AF-A0A9Q7ZVF6-F1
#
_cell.length_a   1.000
_cell.length_b   1.000
_cell.length_c   1.000
_cell.angle_alpha   90.00
_cell.angle_beta   90.00
_cell.angle_gamma   90.00
#
_symmetry.space_group_name_H-M   'P 1'
#
loop_
_entity.id
_entity.type
_entity.pdbx_description
1 polymer ?
#
loop_
_entity_poly.entity_id
_entity_poly.type
_entity_poly.pdbx_seq_one_letter_code
_entity_poly.pdbx_strand_id
1 'polypeptide(L)'
;MSLLVFGHKNPDTDSICSAISLAHLKNKLGIKATAYALGDIRKEAKYALDYFKVDAPEILDNVRIQVRDLNYDKVVPLTPTSSILEAYNLMDEKNVKTLPVTYDDGTFAGIITMKEIAKNLLHQHFTTIHTSLSNICKNLNGTILVDCGEDIKGRVVTLSFGMETLIETLKEGDIAIVGDRYDSIEYAIDTKVKLLILTNHTEISKDLLALAKINGVSVVSVESDNYKTSNVINQCSFLDSIEATENLITFKEDDYMDEIKEIMLETNFRSYPILDDDNKFLGLVSKGHLLNPSKKNVVLVDHNEYAQSADGIEQANIVEIIDHHKLGGISTDVPMSFRVMPVGCNSTIIYQMYKENNVEIPYEIAGLLLSAILSDTLLFKSPTTTDMDKKACEELSKIAKVDMEKYAMDMFKCGTSLDEYTIEEIVNMDFKEFNMSGHRVGIGQVFTLDIDSIFAKKDEFLSYINSTDYDKLILSVTDIIKEGSYLIYKAEDSLIANAFGVEGVQGTFAPGVVSRKKQLVPNLTTAIKNFK
;
A
#
# COMPACT_ATOMS: atom_id res chain seq x y z
N MET A 1 9.29 12.38 1.21
CA MET A 1 7.94 11.80 0.99
C MET A 1 6.92 12.92 1.00
N SER A 2 5.83 12.80 0.24
CA SER A 2 4.70 13.76 0.32
C SER A 2 3.95 13.55 1.64
N LEU A 3 3.41 14.61 2.25
CA LEU A 3 2.44 14.47 3.33
C LEU A 3 1.09 14.05 2.75
N LEU A 4 0.47 13.02 3.32
CA LEU A 4 -0.87 12.59 2.95
C LEU A 4 -1.88 13.31 3.83
N VAL A 5 -2.80 14.09 3.26
CA VAL A 5 -3.81 14.86 3.99
C VAL A 5 -5.19 14.29 3.68
N PHE A 6 -5.94 13.86 4.69
CA PHE A 6 -7.25 13.26 4.48
C PHE A 6 -8.21 13.46 5.66
N GLY A 7 -9.51 13.44 5.34
CA GLY A 7 -10.62 13.46 6.28
C GLY A 7 -10.98 12.07 6.80
N HIS A 8 -12.18 11.91 7.35
CA HIS A 8 -12.64 10.60 7.86
C HIS A 8 -13.09 9.63 6.76
N LYS A 9 -13.28 8.36 7.14
CA LYS A 9 -13.58 7.21 6.26
C LYS A 9 -14.91 7.31 5.52
N ASN A 10 -15.85 8.11 6.03
CA ASN A 10 -17.14 8.36 5.37
C ASN A 10 -17.21 9.82 4.92
N PRO A 11 -16.33 10.26 4.00
CA PRO A 11 -16.03 11.66 3.80
C PRO A 11 -17.29 12.47 3.49
N ASP A 12 -17.48 13.55 4.23
CA ASP A 12 -18.47 14.59 3.96
C ASP A 12 -17.81 15.79 3.26
N THR A 13 -18.59 16.84 3.06
CA THR A 13 -18.15 18.06 2.38
C THR A 13 -16.98 18.73 3.11
N ASP A 14 -17.00 18.77 4.46
CA ASP A 14 -15.91 19.38 5.22
C ASP A 14 -14.64 18.55 5.13
N SER A 15 -14.70 17.24 5.35
CA SER A 15 -13.54 16.34 5.21
C SER A 15 -12.82 16.49 3.86
N ILE A 16 -13.55 16.52 2.74
CA ILE A 16 -12.97 16.65 1.40
C ILE A 16 -12.40 18.05 1.17
N CYS A 17 -13.19 19.09 1.44
CA CYS A 17 -12.77 20.47 1.20
C CYS A 17 -11.60 20.88 2.11
N SER A 18 -11.61 20.43 3.37
CA SER A 18 -10.54 20.62 4.34
C SER A 18 -9.24 19.99 3.87
N ALA A 19 -9.28 18.74 3.38
CA ALA A 19 -8.08 18.04 2.92
C ALA A 19 -7.42 18.77 1.74
N ILE A 20 -8.21 19.17 0.75
CA ILE A 20 -7.74 19.92 -0.42
C ILE A 20 -7.18 21.28 -0.01
N SER A 21 -7.93 22.03 0.81
CA SER A 21 -7.58 23.38 1.22
C SER A 21 -6.32 23.42 2.08
N LEU A 22 -6.16 22.45 2.97
CA LEU A 22 -4.97 22.32 3.79
C LEU A 22 -3.76 21.85 2.98
N ALA A 23 -3.92 20.87 2.09
CA ALA A 23 -2.83 20.44 1.20
C ALA A 23 -2.33 21.62 0.35
N HIS A 24 -3.24 22.43 -0.19
CA HIS A 24 -2.86 23.66 -0.91
C HIS A 24 -2.07 24.62 -0.01
N LEU A 25 -2.53 24.88 1.22
CA LEU A 25 -1.82 25.75 2.18
C LEU A 25 -0.40 25.23 2.46
N LYS A 26 -0.25 23.93 2.75
CA LYS A 26 1.04 23.30 3.02
C LYS A 26 1.99 23.43 1.84
N ASN A 27 1.51 23.22 0.61
CA ASN A 27 2.31 23.41 -0.60
C ASN A 27 2.76 24.87 -0.77
N LYS A 28 1.91 25.86 -0.46
CA LYS A 28 2.30 27.29 -0.47
C LYS A 28 3.37 27.62 0.57
N LEU A 29 3.42 26.86 1.66
CA LEU A 29 4.45 26.96 2.71
C LEU A 29 5.71 26.13 2.41
N GLY A 30 5.83 25.55 1.21
CA GLY A 30 6.99 24.76 0.80
C GLY A 30 7.01 23.31 1.30
N ILE A 31 5.89 22.85 1.87
CA ILE A 31 5.73 21.47 2.36
C ILE A 31 4.95 20.68 1.31
N LYS A 32 5.59 19.69 0.69
CA LYS A 32 4.94 18.82 -0.32
C LYS A 32 3.81 18.04 0.35
N ALA A 33 2.57 18.33 -0.02
CA ALA A 33 1.37 17.68 0.51
C ALA A 33 0.40 17.30 -0.59
N THR A 34 -0.30 16.17 -0.42
CA THR A 34 -1.30 15.66 -1.36
C THR A 34 -2.58 15.35 -0.60
N ALA A 35 -3.72 15.83 -1.10
CA ALA A 35 -5.03 15.55 -0.53
C ALA A 35 -5.57 14.21 -1.04
N TYR A 36 -6.18 13.44 -0.14
CA TYR A 36 -6.80 12.15 -0.42
C TYR A 36 -8.21 12.06 0.19
N ALA A 37 -9.07 11.25 -0.41
CA ALA A 37 -10.33 10.80 0.19
C ALA A 37 -10.15 9.38 0.76
N LEU A 38 -10.88 9.04 1.83
CA LEU A 38 -10.90 7.68 2.38
C LEU A 38 -12.12 6.84 1.95
N GLY A 39 -12.96 7.40 1.08
CA GLY A 39 -14.17 6.75 0.59
C GLY A 39 -14.81 7.55 -0.53
N ASP A 40 -15.98 7.11 -0.98
CA ASP A 40 -16.72 7.74 -2.08
C ASP A 40 -17.13 9.17 -1.74
N ILE A 41 -16.90 10.08 -2.69
CA ILE A 41 -17.26 11.50 -2.54
C ILE A 41 -18.77 11.65 -2.71
N ARG A 42 -19.43 12.13 -1.66
CA ARG A 42 -20.89 12.37 -1.65
C ARG A 42 -21.28 13.45 -2.66
N LYS A 43 -22.54 13.42 -3.12
CA LYS A 43 -23.11 14.37 -4.10
C LYS A 43 -22.88 15.83 -3.72
N GLU A 44 -23.01 16.16 -2.44
CA GLU A 44 -22.81 17.52 -1.95
C GLU A 44 -21.37 18.02 -2.14
N ALA A 45 -20.39 17.23 -1.68
CA ALA A 45 -18.97 17.52 -1.86
C ALA A 45 -18.62 17.56 -3.36
N LYS A 46 -19.17 16.64 -4.15
CA LYS A 46 -19.00 16.60 -5.61
C LYS A 46 -19.55 17.86 -6.28
N TYR A 47 -20.71 18.35 -5.85
CA TYR A 47 -21.27 19.61 -6.34
C TYR A 47 -20.29 20.78 -6.13
N ALA A 48 -19.70 20.88 -4.94
CA ALA A 48 -18.72 21.92 -4.64
C ALA A 48 -17.47 21.81 -5.55
N LEU A 49 -16.93 20.60 -5.72
CA LEU A 49 -15.80 20.32 -6.61
C LEU A 49 -16.11 20.71 -8.06
N ASP A 50 -17.26 20.27 -8.58
CA ASP A 50 -17.69 20.52 -9.96
C ASP A 50 -17.95 22.03 -10.19
N TYR A 51 -18.58 22.71 -9.23
CA TYR A 51 -18.88 24.14 -9.31
C TYR A 51 -17.60 24.99 -9.36
N PHE A 52 -16.62 24.66 -8.51
CA PHE A 52 -15.34 25.38 -8.43
C PHE A 52 -14.26 24.81 -9.34
N LYS A 53 -14.57 23.80 -10.16
CA LYS A 53 -13.66 23.15 -11.11
C LYS A 53 -12.39 22.61 -10.46
N VAL A 54 -12.56 21.97 -9.31
CA VAL A 54 -11.48 21.30 -8.59
C VAL A 54 -11.59 19.80 -8.80
N ASP A 55 -10.50 19.17 -9.19
CA ASP A 55 -10.46 17.72 -9.35
C ASP A 55 -10.68 17.03 -7.99
N ALA A 56 -11.48 15.96 -8.03
CA ALA A 56 -11.65 15.09 -6.87
C ALA A 56 -10.30 14.49 -6.43
N PRO A 57 -10.01 14.45 -5.12
CA PRO A 57 -8.81 13.78 -4.61
C PRO A 57 -8.89 12.28 -4.88
N GLU A 58 -7.74 11.65 -5.10
CA GLU A 58 -7.66 10.20 -5.24
C GLU A 58 -8.11 9.51 -3.94
N ILE A 59 -8.69 8.32 -4.09
CA ILE A 59 -9.04 7.48 -2.95
C ILE A 59 -7.76 6.82 -2.42
N LEU A 60 -7.52 6.97 -1.12
CA LEU A 60 -6.44 6.33 -0.40
C LEU A 60 -6.97 5.08 0.29
N ASP A 61 -6.55 3.91 -0.19
CA ASP A 61 -7.01 2.63 0.35
C ASP A 61 -6.59 2.42 1.81
N ASN A 62 -5.30 2.63 2.09
CA ASN A 62 -4.73 2.43 3.43
C ASN A 62 -3.37 3.15 3.58
N VAL A 63 -2.87 3.18 4.81
CA VAL A 63 -1.55 3.71 5.15
C VAL A 63 -0.66 2.66 5.83
N ARG A 64 -0.97 1.36 5.63
CA ARG A 64 -0.18 0.24 6.15
C ARG A 64 1.24 0.29 5.62
N ILE A 65 2.18 -0.23 6.41
CA ILE A 65 3.59 -0.34 6.01
C ILE A 65 3.73 -1.52 5.04
N GLN A 66 4.45 -1.29 3.95
CA GLN A 66 4.75 -2.31 2.95
C GLN A 66 6.25 -2.62 2.94
N VAL A 67 6.65 -3.69 2.25
CA VAL A 67 8.06 -4.08 2.14
C VAL A 67 8.94 -2.97 1.56
N ARG A 68 8.44 -2.20 0.59
CA ARG A 68 9.13 -1.01 0.03
C ARG A 68 9.43 0.09 1.06
N ASP A 69 8.68 0.13 2.16
CA ASP A 69 8.88 1.07 3.25
C ASP A 69 9.96 0.59 4.24
N LEU A 70 10.44 -0.66 4.08
CA LEU A 70 11.52 -1.23 4.88
C LEU A 70 12.87 -0.89 4.28
N ASN A 71 13.84 -0.57 5.11
CA ASN A 71 15.23 -0.38 4.68
C ASN A 71 15.92 -1.75 4.56
N TYR A 72 15.48 -2.55 3.57
CA TYR A 72 16.03 -3.87 3.29
C TYR A 72 17.36 -3.80 2.54
N ASP A 73 18.15 -4.88 2.59
CA ASP A 73 19.52 -4.89 2.09
C ASP A 73 19.59 -5.05 0.57
N LYS A 74 20.28 -4.13 -0.11
CA LYS A 74 20.61 -4.25 -1.53
C LYS A 74 21.99 -4.88 -1.69
N VAL A 75 22.00 -6.18 -1.96
CA VAL A 75 23.23 -6.99 -2.05
C VAL A 75 23.55 -7.27 -3.51
N VAL A 76 24.83 -7.19 -3.88
CA VAL A 76 25.29 -7.57 -5.22
C VAL A 76 25.09 -9.08 -5.40
N PRO A 77 24.30 -9.52 -6.40
CA PRO A 77 24.09 -10.94 -6.63
C PRO A 77 25.30 -11.60 -7.27
N LEU A 78 25.42 -12.91 -7.03
CA LEU A 78 26.32 -13.80 -7.76
C LEU A 78 25.58 -14.39 -8.96
N THR A 79 26.32 -15.02 -9.87
CA THR A 79 25.73 -15.81 -10.96
C THR A 79 25.87 -17.30 -10.67
N PRO A 80 25.08 -18.17 -11.32
CA PRO A 80 25.27 -19.63 -11.21
C PRO A 80 26.70 -20.07 -11.57
N THR A 81 27.40 -19.29 -12.41
CA THR A 81 28.79 -19.54 -12.84
C THR A 81 29.87 -18.91 -11.94
N SER A 82 29.48 -18.17 -10.91
CA SER A 82 30.42 -17.73 -9.86
C SER A 82 30.96 -18.93 -9.10
N SER A 83 32.13 -18.80 -8.47
CA SER A 83 32.73 -19.92 -7.71
C SER A 83 32.28 -19.96 -6.26
N ILE A 84 32.34 -21.16 -5.65
CA ILE A 84 32.06 -21.35 -4.21
C ILE A 84 32.97 -20.46 -3.35
N LEU A 85 34.25 -20.37 -3.67
CA LEU A 85 35.21 -19.54 -2.93
C LEU A 85 34.93 -18.04 -3.12
N GLU A 86 34.47 -17.62 -4.31
CA GLU A 86 34.00 -16.24 -4.49
C GLU A 86 32.80 -15.93 -3.60
N ALA A 87 31.82 -16.84 -3.52
CA ALA A 87 30.68 -16.67 -2.63
C ALA A 87 31.11 -16.56 -1.16
N TYR A 88 32.01 -17.42 -0.71
CA TYR A 88 32.56 -17.36 0.66
C TYR A 88 33.29 -16.04 0.93
N ASN A 89 34.18 -15.62 0.03
CA ASN A 89 34.95 -14.38 0.20
C ASN A 89 34.03 -13.15 0.24
N LEU A 90 33.00 -13.11 -0.62
CA LEU A 90 32.03 -12.02 -0.63
C LEU A 90 31.18 -12.00 0.65
N MET A 91 30.81 -13.17 1.17
CA MET A 91 30.12 -13.29 2.46
C MET A 91 30.98 -12.75 3.62
N ASP A 92 32.26 -13.14 3.67
CA ASP A 92 33.20 -12.71 4.71
C ASP A 92 33.49 -11.20 4.63
N GLU A 93 33.80 -10.69 3.44
CA GLU A 93 34.08 -9.27 3.20
C GLU A 93 32.91 -8.38 3.60
N LYS A 94 31.68 -8.79 3.26
CA LYS A 94 30.45 -8.02 3.58
C LYS A 94 29.86 -8.37 4.94
N ASN A 95 30.44 -9.34 5.66
CA ASN A 95 29.90 -9.88 6.92
C ASN A 95 28.43 -10.30 6.81
N VAL A 96 28.06 -10.91 5.67
CA VAL A 96 26.74 -11.45 5.39
C VAL A 96 26.79 -12.98 5.38
N LYS A 97 25.65 -13.65 5.57
CA LYS A 97 25.61 -15.13 5.60
C LYS A 97 24.77 -15.75 4.50
N THR A 98 24.16 -14.91 3.68
CA THR A 98 23.28 -15.28 2.59
C THR A 98 23.56 -14.32 1.44
N LEU A 99 23.77 -14.86 0.25
CA LEU A 99 23.92 -14.10 -0.97
C LEU A 99 22.87 -14.54 -1.99
N PRO A 100 22.30 -13.61 -2.76
CA PRO A 100 21.40 -13.94 -3.86
C PRO A 100 22.20 -14.43 -5.07
N VAL A 101 21.61 -15.34 -5.83
CA VAL A 101 22.11 -15.79 -7.14
C VAL A 101 21.09 -15.37 -8.19
N THR A 102 21.54 -14.70 -9.24
CA THR A 102 20.73 -14.23 -10.35
C THR A 102 21.36 -14.61 -11.68
N TYR A 103 20.53 -14.77 -12.71
CA TYR A 103 21.01 -14.83 -14.09
C TYR A 103 21.49 -13.44 -14.55
N ASP A 104 22.19 -13.38 -15.69
CA ASP A 104 22.75 -12.12 -16.24
C ASP A 104 21.69 -11.06 -16.54
N ASP A 105 20.46 -11.47 -16.79
CA ASP A 105 19.32 -10.58 -17.01
C ASP A 105 18.68 -10.06 -15.70
N GLY A 106 19.23 -10.44 -14.54
CA GLY A 106 18.73 -10.07 -13.21
C GLY A 106 17.62 -10.98 -12.66
N THR A 107 17.19 -12.01 -13.41
CA THR A 107 16.19 -12.97 -12.95
C THR A 107 16.73 -13.75 -11.76
N PHE A 108 15.94 -13.84 -10.69
CA PHE A 108 16.32 -14.56 -9.49
C PHE A 108 16.44 -16.07 -9.74
N ALA A 109 17.61 -16.63 -9.43
CA ALA A 109 17.88 -18.07 -9.58
C ALA A 109 17.77 -18.80 -8.23
N GLY A 110 18.24 -18.19 -7.15
CA GLY A 110 18.21 -18.80 -5.82
C GLY A 110 19.05 -18.04 -4.80
N ILE A 111 19.41 -18.71 -3.71
CA ILE A 111 20.33 -18.17 -2.71
C ILE A 111 21.47 -19.15 -2.42
N ILE A 112 22.59 -18.62 -1.99
CA ILE A 112 23.67 -19.39 -1.38
C ILE A 112 23.86 -18.95 0.07
N THR A 113 23.98 -19.90 0.99
CA THR A 113 24.30 -19.63 2.39
C THR A 113 25.53 -20.41 2.85
N MET A 114 26.09 -20.00 3.99
CA MET A 114 27.17 -20.74 4.65
C MET A 114 26.83 -22.22 4.91
N LYS A 115 25.55 -22.56 5.07
CA LYS A 115 25.09 -23.94 5.27
C LYS A 115 25.31 -24.78 4.01
N GLU A 116 24.95 -24.27 2.84
CA GLU A 116 25.12 -24.97 1.57
C GLU A 116 26.61 -25.13 1.24
N ILE A 117 27.40 -24.08 1.44
CA ILE A 117 28.88 -24.14 1.28
C ILE A 117 29.46 -25.21 2.21
N ALA A 118 29.12 -25.19 3.51
CA ALA A 118 29.62 -26.17 4.46
C ALA A 118 29.17 -27.61 4.13
N LYS A 119 27.90 -27.79 3.72
CA LYS A 119 27.37 -29.10 3.31
C LYS A 119 28.13 -29.63 2.10
N ASN A 120 28.41 -28.78 1.11
CA ASN A 120 29.19 -29.17 -0.06
C ASN A 120 30.61 -29.60 0.34
N LEU A 121 31.30 -28.83 1.18
CA LEU A 121 32.67 -29.13 1.63
C LEU A 121 32.78 -30.38 2.51
N LEU A 122 31.75 -30.68 3.31
CA LEU A 122 31.77 -31.82 4.25
C LEU A 122 31.30 -33.15 3.64
N HIS A 123 30.37 -33.12 2.68
CA HIS A 123 29.72 -34.33 2.17
C HIS A 123 30.27 -34.84 0.83
N GLN A 124 31.16 -34.11 0.16
CA GLN A 124 31.77 -34.57 -1.09
C GLN A 124 33.21 -35.06 -0.90
N HIS A 125 33.45 -36.31 -1.28
CA HIS A 125 34.77 -36.78 -1.67
C HIS A 125 35.04 -36.23 -3.08
N PHE A 126 35.46 -34.95 -3.17
CA PHE A 126 35.70 -34.29 -4.45
C PHE A 126 36.72 -35.07 -5.25
N THR A 127 36.23 -35.77 -6.26
CA THR A 127 37.08 -36.21 -7.36
C THR A 127 36.79 -35.35 -8.56
N THR A 128 35.55 -34.98 -8.87
CA THR A 128 35.21 -34.19 -10.07
C THR A 128 34.73 -32.78 -9.73
N ILE A 129 35.22 -31.80 -10.46
CA ILE A 129 34.75 -30.41 -10.40
C ILE A 129 34.21 -29.96 -11.76
N HIS A 130 33.34 -28.95 -11.75
CA HIS A 130 32.87 -28.23 -12.94
C HIS A 130 32.97 -26.73 -12.67
N THR A 131 33.78 -26.04 -13.46
CA THR A 131 34.09 -24.61 -13.30
C THR A 131 34.59 -24.01 -14.62
N SER A 132 35.00 -22.75 -14.57
CA SER A 132 35.66 -22.05 -15.66
C SER A 132 37.17 -21.90 -15.42
N LEU A 133 37.95 -21.78 -16.50
CA LEU A 133 39.37 -21.50 -16.43
C LEU A 133 39.64 -20.16 -15.71
N SER A 134 38.78 -19.16 -15.93
CA SER A 134 38.85 -17.86 -15.24
C SER A 134 38.64 -17.98 -13.73
N ASN A 135 37.68 -18.80 -13.28
CA ASN A 135 37.47 -19.06 -11.85
C ASN A 135 38.70 -19.69 -11.21
N ILE A 136 39.27 -20.72 -11.84
CA ILE A 136 40.50 -21.37 -11.37
C ILE A 136 41.64 -20.35 -11.23
N CYS A 137 41.84 -19.51 -12.24
CA CYS A 137 42.90 -18.49 -12.21
C CYS A 137 42.64 -17.44 -11.13
N LYS A 138 41.40 -16.94 -11.02
CA LYS A 138 41.01 -15.96 -9.99
C LYS A 138 41.17 -16.51 -8.58
N ASN A 139 40.76 -17.75 -8.33
CA ASN A 139 40.73 -18.35 -7.00
C ASN A 139 42.09 -18.90 -6.53
N LEU A 140 42.95 -19.34 -7.45
CA LEU A 140 44.30 -19.82 -7.14
C LEU A 140 45.40 -18.77 -7.38
N ASN A 141 45.04 -17.55 -7.78
CA ASN A 141 45.98 -16.53 -8.29
C ASN A 141 46.88 -17.10 -9.40
N GLY A 142 46.26 -17.82 -10.34
CA GLY A 142 46.93 -18.52 -11.43
C GLY A 142 47.19 -17.64 -12.65
N THR A 143 48.27 -17.96 -13.37
CA THR A 143 48.60 -17.40 -14.68
C THR A 143 48.33 -18.43 -15.76
N ILE A 144 47.53 -18.08 -16.76
CA ILE A 144 47.26 -18.96 -17.90
C ILE A 144 48.49 -18.98 -18.81
N LEU A 145 49.05 -20.17 -19.02
CA LEU A 145 50.15 -20.39 -19.96
C LEU A 145 49.64 -20.91 -21.31
N VAL A 146 48.59 -21.73 -21.30
CA VAL A 146 47.89 -22.21 -22.49
C VAL A 146 46.39 -22.19 -22.22
N ASP A 147 45.65 -21.54 -23.10
CA ASP A 147 44.18 -21.53 -23.09
C ASP A 147 43.66 -22.38 -24.26
N CYS A 148 42.97 -23.47 -23.93
CA CYS A 148 42.31 -24.36 -24.87
C CYS A 148 40.78 -24.40 -24.66
N GLY A 149 40.22 -23.51 -23.82
CA GLY A 149 38.78 -23.41 -23.59
C GLY A 149 38.42 -23.07 -22.14
N GLU A 150 37.33 -22.31 -22.00
CA GLU A 150 36.87 -21.76 -20.73
C GLU A 150 36.19 -22.80 -19.83
N ASP A 151 35.37 -23.71 -20.37
CA ASP A 151 34.66 -24.73 -19.59
C ASP A 151 35.62 -25.85 -19.15
N ILE A 152 35.76 -26.04 -17.83
CA ILE A 152 36.62 -27.03 -17.19
C ILE A 152 35.77 -27.98 -16.36
N LYS A 153 35.66 -29.22 -16.82
CA LYS A 153 35.01 -30.31 -16.10
C LYS A 153 35.90 -31.54 -16.13
N GLY A 154 36.23 -32.06 -14.96
CA GLY A 154 37.15 -33.18 -14.87
C GLY A 154 37.46 -33.60 -13.45
N ARG A 155 38.08 -34.78 -13.33
CA ARG A 155 38.49 -35.31 -12.04
C ARG A 155 39.86 -34.76 -11.64
N VAL A 156 39.95 -34.15 -10.47
CA VAL A 156 41.18 -33.64 -9.85
C VAL A 156 42.07 -34.81 -9.42
N VAL A 157 43.31 -34.82 -9.92
CA VAL A 157 44.33 -35.83 -9.61
C VAL A 157 45.66 -35.12 -9.33
N THR A 158 46.25 -35.36 -8.17
CA THR A 158 47.60 -34.87 -7.84
C THR A 158 48.65 -35.89 -8.29
N LEU A 159 49.57 -35.48 -9.17
CA LEU A 159 50.58 -36.35 -9.78
C LEU A 159 51.79 -36.55 -8.84
N SER A 160 51.55 -37.18 -7.69
CA SER A 160 52.57 -37.40 -6.64
C SER A 160 53.28 -38.75 -6.73
N PHE A 161 52.70 -39.74 -7.44
CA PHE A 161 53.23 -41.10 -7.54
C PHE A 161 54.22 -41.28 -8.69
N GLY A 162 55.00 -42.37 -8.68
CA GLY A 162 55.88 -42.75 -9.80
C GLY A 162 55.11 -43.07 -11.08
N MET A 163 55.83 -43.13 -12.21
CA MET A 163 55.23 -43.28 -13.55
C MET A 163 54.35 -44.53 -13.71
N GLU A 164 54.71 -45.67 -13.11
CA GLU A 164 53.90 -46.90 -13.19
C GLU A 164 52.47 -46.69 -12.67
N THR A 165 52.33 -46.10 -11.48
CA THR A 165 51.01 -45.79 -10.89
C THR A 165 50.30 -44.69 -11.66
N LEU A 166 51.04 -43.71 -12.17
CA LEU A 166 50.47 -42.60 -12.94
C LEU A 166 49.77 -43.10 -14.22
N ILE A 167 50.40 -44.03 -14.93
CA ILE A 167 49.86 -44.65 -16.15
C ILE A 167 48.53 -45.36 -15.89
N GLU A 168 48.38 -46.00 -14.73
CA GLU A 168 47.15 -46.71 -14.35
C GLU A 168 46.03 -45.78 -13.85
N THR A 169 46.39 -44.59 -13.36
CA THR A 169 45.46 -43.73 -12.61
C THR A 169 44.96 -42.52 -13.39
N LEU A 170 45.82 -41.89 -14.21
CA LEU A 170 45.49 -40.69 -14.97
C LEU A 170 44.67 -41.03 -16.21
N LYS A 171 43.62 -40.26 -16.48
CA LYS A 171 42.70 -40.47 -17.60
C LYS A 171 42.53 -39.21 -18.43
N GLU A 172 42.13 -39.39 -19.69
CA GLU A 172 41.71 -38.29 -20.55
C GLU A 172 40.59 -37.48 -19.88
N GLY A 173 40.68 -36.15 -19.95
CA GLY A 173 39.73 -35.25 -19.32
C GLY A 173 39.93 -35.02 -17.81
N ASP A 174 40.90 -35.66 -17.15
CA ASP A 174 41.25 -35.34 -15.76
C ASP A 174 41.81 -33.91 -15.62
N ILE A 175 41.88 -33.41 -14.39
CA ILE A 175 42.55 -32.16 -14.01
C ILE A 175 43.78 -32.55 -13.20
N ALA A 176 44.97 -32.38 -13.79
CA ALA A 176 46.22 -32.82 -13.20
C ALA A 176 46.91 -31.68 -12.43
N ILE A 177 47.31 -31.94 -11.19
CA ILE A 177 48.12 -31.02 -10.37
C ILE A 177 49.53 -31.60 -10.23
N VAL A 178 50.54 -30.86 -10.64
CA VAL A 178 51.94 -31.32 -10.64
C VAL A 178 52.91 -30.18 -10.34
N GLY A 179 54.01 -30.53 -9.67
CA GLY A 179 55.16 -29.63 -9.47
C GLY A 179 56.15 -29.75 -10.62
N ASP A 180 57.44 -29.86 -10.29
CA ASP A 180 58.58 -29.85 -11.21
C ASP A 180 58.93 -31.22 -11.82
N ARG A 181 57.96 -32.12 -11.93
CA ARG A 181 58.15 -33.46 -12.53
C ARG A 181 57.81 -33.47 -14.02
N TYR A 182 58.81 -33.17 -14.84
CA TYR A 182 58.67 -33.02 -16.30
C TYR A 182 58.20 -34.28 -17.02
N ASP A 183 58.58 -35.47 -16.56
CA ASP A 183 58.09 -36.77 -17.07
C ASP A 183 56.58 -36.92 -16.88
N SER A 184 56.07 -36.57 -15.69
CA SER A 184 54.64 -36.55 -15.38
C SER A 184 53.89 -35.47 -16.17
N ILE A 185 54.51 -34.30 -16.39
CA ILE A 185 53.93 -33.20 -17.16
C ILE A 185 53.71 -33.62 -18.62
N GLU A 186 54.74 -34.15 -19.27
CA GLU A 186 54.67 -34.60 -20.67
C GLU A 186 53.61 -35.70 -20.82
N TYR A 187 53.61 -36.69 -19.92
CA TYR A 187 52.62 -37.76 -19.95
C TYR A 187 51.18 -37.25 -19.75
N ALA A 188 50.97 -36.27 -18.87
CA ALA A 188 49.65 -35.68 -18.67
C ALA A 188 49.14 -34.96 -19.94
N ILE A 189 50.05 -34.27 -20.64
CA ILE A 189 49.73 -33.62 -21.92
C ILE A 189 49.38 -34.66 -23.00
N ASP A 190 50.14 -35.76 -23.10
CA ASP A 190 49.87 -36.84 -24.06
C ASP A 190 48.57 -37.59 -23.76
N THR A 191 48.22 -37.74 -22.48
CA THR A 191 46.96 -38.33 -22.02
C THR A 191 45.75 -37.42 -22.29
N LYS A 192 45.97 -36.16 -22.70
CA LYS A 192 44.92 -35.16 -22.96
C LYS A 192 44.06 -34.90 -21.73
N VAL A 193 44.70 -34.63 -20.61
CA VAL A 193 44.02 -34.08 -19.44
C VAL A 193 43.31 -32.77 -19.81
N LYS A 194 42.16 -32.49 -19.19
CA LYS A 194 41.39 -31.27 -19.48
C LYS A 194 42.15 -30.01 -19.06
N LEU A 195 42.89 -30.09 -17.96
CA LEU A 195 43.67 -29.00 -17.40
C LEU A 195 44.90 -29.54 -16.70
N LEU A 196 46.04 -28.89 -16.93
CA LEU A 196 47.28 -29.08 -16.18
C LEU A 196 47.55 -27.86 -15.29
N ILE A 197 47.68 -28.07 -13.98
CA ILE A 197 48.01 -27.04 -13.00
C ILE A 197 49.44 -27.27 -12.51
N LEU A 198 50.32 -26.32 -12.82
CA LEU A 198 51.72 -26.28 -12.43
C LEU A 198 51.88 -25.51 -11.12
N THR A 199 52.35 -26.17 -10.07
CA THR A 199 52.49 -25.57 -8.73
C THR A 199 53.86 -24.92 -8.52
N ASN A 200 53.98 -24.09 -7.48
CA ASN A 200 55.22 -23.38 -7.11
C ASN A 200 55.86 -22.59 -8.27
N HIS A 201 55.06 -21.99 -9.16
CA HIS A 201 55.55 -21.30 -10.37
C HIS A 201 56.46 -22.15 -11.26
N THR A 202 56.21 -23.47 -11.35
CA THR A 202 56.97 -24.34 -12.24
C THR A 202 56.87 -23.81 -13.68
N GLU A 203 58.03 -23.54 -14.28
CA GLU A 203 58.16 -23.18 -15.68
C GLU A 203 58.34 -24.43 -16.54
N ILE A 204 57.72 -24.47 -17.72
CA ILE A 204 57.87 -25.56 -18.68
C ILE A 204 58.35 -25.03 -20.02
N SER A 205 59.02 -25.87 -20.79
CA SER A 205 59.62 -25.50 -22.07
C SER A 205 58.57 -25.04 -23.09
N LYS A 206 58.99 -24.22 -24.06
CA LYS A 206 58.12 -23.80 -25.17
C LYS A 206 57.60 -24.98 -25.99
N ASP A 207 58.38 -26.06 -26.09
CA ASP A 207 57.99 -27.27 -26.80
C ASP A 207 56.83 -27.99 -26.09
N LEU A 208 56.88 -28.10 -24.75
CA LEU A 208 55.78 -28.67 -23.97
C LEU A 208 54.52 -27.78 -24.00
N LEU A 209 54.67 -26.45 -23.98
CA LEU A 209 53.54 -25.52 -24.15
C LEU A 209 52.88 -25.67 -25.53
N ALA A 210 53.69 -25.82 -26.58
CA ALA A 210 53.19 -26.06 -27.93
C ALA A 210 52.48 -27.42 -28.03
N LEU A 211 53.05 -28.45 -27.41
CA LEU A 211 52.44 -29.79 -27.34
C LEU A 211 51.10 -29.77 -26.60
N ALA A 212 51.03 -29.08 -25.45
CA ALA A 212 49.79 -28.90 -24.70
C ALA A 212 48.70 -28.25 -25.55
N LYS A 213 49.06 -27.20 -26.31
CA LYS A 213 48.13 -26.52 -27.22
C LYS A 213 47.64 -27.43 -28.35
N ILE A 214 48.53 -28.23 -28.95
CA ILE A 214 48.18 -29.19 -30.00
C ILE A 214 47.22 -30.27 -29.47
N ASN A 215 47.47 -30.75 -28.26
CA ASN A 215 46.66 -31.78 -27.61
C ASN A 215 45.39 -31.24 -26.94
N GLY A 216 45.13 -29.92 -26.99
CA GLY A 216 43.94 -29.29 -26.42
C GLY A 216 43.95 -29.22 -24.89
N VAL A 217 45.12 -29.22 -24.27
CA VAL A 217 45.30 -29.18 -22.82
C VAL A 217 45.52 -27.73 -22.38
N SER A 218 44.62 -27.19 -21.56
CA SER A 218 44.85 -25.89 -20.91
C SER A 218 45.92 -26.03 -19.83
N VAL A 219 46.76 -25.02 -19.64
CA VAL A 219 47.85 -25.02 -18.66
C VAL A 219 47.80 -23.74 -17.83
N VAL A 220 47.77 -23.89 -16.51
CA VAL A 220 47.78 -22.79 -15.54
C VAL A 220 48.95 -22.99 -14.58
N SER A 221 49.70 -21.91 -14.33
CA SER A 221 50.74 -21.88 -13.31
C SER A 221 50.25 -21.12 -12.07
N VAL A 222 50.47 -21.69 -10.89
CA VAL A 222 50.04 -21.12 -9.59
C VAL A 222 51.22 -21.02 -8.64
N GLU A 223 51.16 -20.05 -7.71
CA GLU A 223 52.18 -19.87 -6.67
C GLU A 223 52.12 -20.98 -5.60
N SER A 224 50.91 -21.49 -5.33
CA SER A 224 50.67 -22.45 -4.25
C SER A 224 51.27 -23.83 -4.49
N ASP A 225 51.61 -24.51 -3.40
CA ASP A 225 52.06 -25.92 -3.43
C ASP A 225 50.94 -26.90 -3.81
N ASN A 226 51.29 -28.17 -4.00
CA ASN A 226 50.34 -29.23 -4.36
C ASN A 226 49.19 -29.39 -3.36
N TYR A 227 49.44 -29.25 -2.05
CA TYR A 227 48.42 -29.45 -1.02
C TYR A 227 47.39 -28.31 -1.05
N LYS A 228 47.85 -27.07 -0.99
CA LYS A 228 46.99 -25.88 -1.03
C LYS A 228 46.23 -25.81 -2.34
N THR A 229 46.88 -26.10 -3.47
CA THR A 229 46.21 -26.16 -4.79
C THR A 229 45.11 -27.22 -4.80
N SER A 230 45.40 -28.44 -4.32
CA SER A 230 44.42 -29.52 -4.27
C SER A 230 43.25 -29.24 -3.32
N ASN A 231 43.44 -28.40 -2.29
CA ASN A 231 42.37 -28.00 -1.39
C ASN A 231 41.47 -26.90 -1.98
N VAL A 232 42.09 -25.88 -2.61
CA VAL A 232 41.37 -24.71 -3.13
C VAL A 232 40.67 -25.01 -4.46
N ILE A 233 41.21 -25.90 -5.30
CA ILE A 233 40.62 -26.24 -6.60
C ILE A 233 39.17 -26.74 -6.48
N ASN A 234 38.84 -27.47 -5.41
CA ASN A 234 37.47 -27.95 -5.16
C ASN A 234 36.48 -26.80 -4.91
N GLN A 235 36.97 -25.68 -4.37
CA GLN A 235 36.19 -24.48 -4.07
C GLN A 235 36.06 -23.56 -5.30
N CYS A 236 36.69 -23.91 -6.42
CA CYS A 236 36.53 -23.19 -7.68
C CYS A 236 35.23 -23.57 -8.41
N SER A 237 34.56 -24.66 -8.01
CA SER A 237 33.33 -25.15 -8.66
C SER A 237 32.23 -24.08 -8.77
N PHE A 238 31.40 -24.19 -9.80
CA PHE A 238 30.22 -23.34 -9.99
C PHE A 238 29.19 -23.48 -8.86
N LEU A 239 28.41 -22.43 -8.64
CA LEU A 239 27.36 -22.38 -7.61
C LEU A 239 26.10 -23.16 -7.99
N ASP A 240 25.83 -23.35 -9.28
CA ASP A 240 24.67 -24.06 -9.83
C ASP A 240 24.40 -25.43 -9.17
N SER A 241 25.46 -26.07 -8.69
CA SER A 241 25.42 -27.37 -8.03
C SER A 241 25.04 -27.35 -6.55
N ILE A 242 25.05 -26.19 -5.89
CA ILE A 242 24.89 -26.06 -4.43
C ILE A 242 23.91 -24.98 -3.97
N GLU A 243 23.53 -24.07 -4.85
CA GLU A 243 22.52 -23.06 -4.56
C GLU A 243 21.19 -23.68 -4.12
N ALA A 244 20.57 -23.04 -3.12
CA ALA A 244 19.24 -23.43 -2.69
C ALA A 244 18.23 -22.77 -3.63
N THR A 245 17.50 -23.61 -4.36
CA THR A 245 16.44 -23.23 -5.31
C THR A 245 15.05 -23.69 -4.85
N GLU A 246 14.98 -24.67 -3.96
CA GLU A 246 13.73 -25.25 -3.46
C GLU A 246 13.34 -24.71 -2.09
N ASN A 247 12.03 -24.65 -1.81
CA ASN A 247 11.46 -24.20 -0.54
C ASN A 247 11.88 -22.79 -0.12
N LEU A 248 12.15 -21.92 -1.09
CA LEU A 248 12.41 -20.50 -0.86
C LEU A 248 11.10 -19.76 -0.62
N ILE A 249 11.14 -18.83 0.34
CA ILE A 249 10.06 -17.87 0.55
C ILE A 249 10.57 -16.52 0.09
N THR A 250 9.84 -15.93 -0.85
CA THR A 250 10.14 -14.64 -1.45
C THR A 250 8.98 -13.68 -1.17
N PHE A 251 9.30 -12.39 -1.10
CA PHE A 251 8.31 -11.32 -0.93
C PHE A 251 8.37 -10.35 -2.10
N LYS A 252 7.33 -9.52 -2.23
CA LYS A 252 7.25 -8.40 -3.17
C LYS A 252 7.29 -7.07 -2.41
N GLU A 253 7.62 -5.99 -3.12
CA GLU A 253 7.68 -4.65 -2.52
C GLU A 253 6.32 -4.13 -2.02
N ASP A 254 5.24 -4.59 -2.63
CA ASP A 254 3.87 -4.19 -2.25
C ASP A 254 3.26 -5.06 -1.14
N ASP A 255 3.92 -6.15 -0.74
CA ASP A 255 3.46 -6.99 0.39
C ASP A 255 3.43 -6.18 1.68
N TYR A 256 2.45 -6.45 2.54
CA TYR A 256 2.30 -5.75 3.81
C TYR A 256 3.25 -6.30 4.88
N MET A 257 3.79 -5.40 5.69
CA MET A 257 4.74 -5.72 6.76
C MET A 257 4.19 -6.76 7.75
N ASP A 258 2.91 -6.66 8.13
CA ASP A 258 2.32 -7.59 9.11
C ASP A 258 2.19 -9.00 8.55
N GLU A 259 1.87 -9.13 7.26
CA GLU A 259 1.71 -10.42 6.57
C GLU A 259 3.06 -11.12 6.44
N ILE A 260 4.09 -10.40 5.99
CA ILE A 260 5.44 -10.97 5.91
C ILE A 260 5.99 -11.28 7.31
N LYS A 261 5.61 -10.50 8.34
CA LYS A 261 6.04 -10.74 9.72
C LYS A 261 5.48 -12.06 10.25
N GLU A 262 4.23 -12.39 9.97
CA GLU A 262 3.64 -13.68 10.33
C GLU A 262 4.41 -14.84 9.68
N ILE A 263 4.65 -14.75 8.37
CA ILE A 263 5.40 -15.76 7.62
C ILE A 263 6.83 -15.91 8.18
N MET A 264 7.51 -14.79 8.49
CA MET A 264 8.84 -14.81 9.09
C MET A 264 8.86 -15.42 10.49
N LEU A 265 7.78 -15.30 11.28
CA LEU A 265 7.70 -15.90 12.61
C LEU A 265 7.54 -17.42 12.56
N GLU A 266 6.85 -17.93 11.54
CA GLU A 266 6.64 -19.37 11.32
C GLU A 266 7.85 -20.07 10.69
N THR A 267 8.78 -19.30 10.12
CA THR A 267 9.92 -19.82 9.37
C THR A 267 11.26 -19.45 10.02
N ASN A 268 12.28 -20.26 9.74
CA ASN A 268 13.62 -20.13 10.32
C ASN A 268 14.66 -19.57 9.34
N PHE A 269 14.22 -18.96 8.24
CA PHE A 269 15.13 -18.33 7.29
C PHE A 269 15.70 -17.04 7.88
N ARG A 270 17.00 -16.83 7.65
CA ARG A 270 17.72 -15.64 8.11
C ARG A 270 17.34 -14.39 7.31
N SER A 271 17.13 -14.57 6.01
CA SER A 271 16.77 -13.53 5.06
C SER A 271 15.88 -14.11 3.97
N TYR A 272 15.08 -13.23 3.35
CA TYR A 272 14.08 -13.56 2.35
C TYR A 272 14.33 -12.66 1.14
N PRO A 273 14.44 -13.22 -0.08
CA PRO A 273 14.53 -12.43 -1.30
C PRO A 273 13.28 -11.59 -1.54
N ILE A 274 13.49 -10.36 -1.96
CA ILE A 274 12.43 -9.48 -2.47
C ILE A 274 12.56 -9.45 -3.98
N LEU A 275 11.46 -9.71 -4.66
CA LEU A 275 11.36 -9.77 -6.12
C LEU A 275 10.36 -8.72 -6.63
N ASP A 276 10.54 -8.28 -7.87
CA ASP A 276 9.50 -7.57 -8.60
C ASP A 276 8.50 -8.55 -9.28
N ASP A 277 7.56 -8.00 -10.05
CA ASP A 277 6.56 -8.79 -10.78
C ASP A 277 7.14 -9.64 -11.92
N ASP A 278 8.34 -9.29 -12.40
CA ASP A 278 9.07 -9.99 -13.46
C ASP A 278 10.11 -10.99 -12.90
N ASN A 279 10.02 -11.32 -11.60
CA ASN A 279 10.97 -12.17 -10.86
C ASN A 279 12.42 -11.65 -10.86
N LYS A 280 12.63 -10.34 -11.02
CA LYS A 280 13.94 -9.72 -10.84
C LYS A 280 14.22 -9.52 -9.37
N PHE A 281 15.46 -9.79 -8.98
CA PHE A 281 15.90 -9.63 -7.60
C PHE A 281 16.08 -8.15 -7.23
N LEU A 282 15.44 -7.73 -6.15
CA LEU A 282 15.50 -6.35 -5.64
C LEU A 282 16.37 -6.22 -4.37
N GLY A 283 16.35 -7.23 -3.50
CA GLY A 283 17.10 -7.20 -2.25
C GLY A 283 16.76 -8.32 -1.28
N LEU A 284 17.34 -8.28 -0.08
CA LEU A 284 17.10 -9.22 1.00
C LEU A 284 16.46 -8.52 2.20
N VAL A 285 15.33 -9.06 2.67
CA VAL A 285 14.69 -8.62 3.92
C VAL A 285 14.91 -9.63 5.04
N SER A 286 14.98 -9.17 6.28
CA SER A 286 15.20 -9.97 7.47
C SER A 286 14.33 -9.46 8.61
N LYS A 287 14.21 -10.25 9.69
CA LYS A 287 13.46 -9.86 10.90
C LYS A 287 13.95 -8.53 11.49
N GLY A 288 15.22 -8.19 11.32
CA GLY A 288 15.78 -6.92 11.80
C GLY A 288 15.20 -5.70 11.09
N HIS A 289 14.82 -5.83 9.82
CA HIS A 289 14.25 -4.72 9.04
C HIS A 289 12.82 -4.35 9.48
N LEU A 290 12.14 -5.23 10.20
CA LEU A 290 10.79 -4.98 10.74
C LEU A 290 10.79 -4.06 11.97
N LEU A 291 11.96 -3.78 12.57
CA LEU A 291 12.05 -3.05 13.84
C LEU A 291 11.88 -1.54 13.65
N ASN A 292 12.40 -0.98 12.56
CA ASN A 292 12.39 0.46 12.29
C ASN A 292 11.94 0.73 10.84
N PRO A 293 10.66 0.47 10.51
CA PRO A 293 10.13 0.76 9.19
C PRO A 293 10.02 2.27 8.95
N SER A 294 10.10 2.68 7.69
CA SER A 294 9.84 4.06 7.29
C SER A 294 8.34 4.32 7.27
N LYS A 295 7.82 5.00 8.30
CA LYS A 295 6.38 5.30 8.38
C LYS A 295 5.98 6.39 7.37
N LYS A 296 4.78 6.26 6.79
CA LYS A 296 4.15 7.30 5.96
C LYS A 296 3.74 8.49 6.84
N ASN A 297 4.02 9.71 6.43
CA ASN A 297 3.62 10.91 7.18
C ASN A 297 2.21 11.36 6.78
N VAL A 298 1.31 11.50 7.76
CA VAL A 298 -0.11 11.79 7.53
C VAL A 298 -0.59 12.99 8.35
N VAL A 299 -1.57 13.70 7.79
CA VAL A 299 -2.28 14.81 8.43
C VAL A 299 -3.76 14.48 8.44
N LEU A 300 -4.39 14.52 9.61
CA LEU A 300 -5.82 14.29 9.73
C LEU A 300 -6.54 15.63 9.78
N VAL A 301 -7.58 15.76 8.97
CA VAL A 301 -8.52 16.88 9.07
C VAL A 301 -9.87 16.34 9.49
N ASP A 302 -10.62 17.13 10.26
CA ASP A 302 -12.04 16.85 10.56
C ASP A 302 -12.31 15.55 11.34
N HIS A 303 -11.26 14.91 11.85
CA HIS A 303 -11.37 13.77 12.77
C HIS A 303 -10.08 13.54 13.53
N ASN A 304 -10.21 12.86 14.67
CA ASN A 304 -9.08 12.39 15.45
C ASN A 304 -9.30 10.98 16.06
N GLU A 305 -10.37 10.28 15.74
CA GLU A 305 -10.62 8.90 16.22
C GLU A 305 -10.06 7.86 15.24
N TYR A 306 -9.29 6.87 15.72
CA TYR A 306 -8.72 5.81 14.88
C TYR A 306 -9.78 5.08 14.04
N ALA A 307 -10.93 4.77 14.64
CA ALA A 307 -12.01 4.05 13.97
C ALA A 307 -12.63 4.80 12.78
N GLN A 308 -12.39 6.11 12.69
CA GLN A 308 -12.86 6.98 11.61
C GLN A 308 -11.77 7.25 10.57
N SER A 309 -10.53 6.78 10.78
CA SER A 309 -9.38 7.13 9.95
C SER A 309 -9.04 6.05 8.91
N ALA A 310 -7.92 6.24 8.21
CA ALA A 310 -7.43 5.32 7.19
C ALA A 310 -7.04 3.97 7.79
N ASP A 311 -7.21 2.88 7.03
CA ASP A 311 -6.79 1.56 7.50
C ASP A 311 -5.26 1.52 7.70
N GLY A 312 -4.82 1.00 8.85
CA GLY A 312 -3.41 0.99 9.24
C GLY A 312 -2.86 2.32 9.77
N ILE A 313 -3.71 3.27 10.16
CA ILE A 313 -3.31 4.58 10.71
C ILE A 313 -2.33 4.48 11.88
N GLU A 314 -2.39 3.41 12.68
CA GLU A 314 -1.47 3.14 13.80
C GLU A 314 -0.03 2.87 13.33
N GLN A 315 0.14 2.50 12.06
CA GLN A 315 1.43 2.27 11.42
C GLN A 315 2.00 3.53 10.76
N ALA A 316 1.20 4.59 10.64
CA ALA A 316 1.62 5.87 10.08
C ALA A 316 2.24 6.78 11.15
N ASN A 317 2.93 7.82 10.67
CA ASN A 317 3.39 8.92 11.51
C ASN A 317 2.41 10.09 11.37
N ILE A 318 1.56 10.27 12.38
CA ILE A 318 0.58 11.36 12.41
C ILE A 318 1.31 12.65 12.80
N VAL A 319 1.56 13.52 11.83
CA VAL A 319 2.37 14.73 12.04
C VAL A 319 1.54 15.93 12.48
N GLU A 320 0.27 15.95 12.10
CA GLU A 320 -0.63 17.05 12.40
C GLU A 320 -2.10 16.61 12.40
N ILE A 321 -2.92 17.20 13.27
CA ILE A 321 -4.37 17.08 13.24
C ILE A 321 -4.99 18.47 13.39
N ILE A 322 -5.98 18.74 12.54
CA ILE A 322 -6.82 19.94 12.58
C ILE A 322 -8.26 19.45 12.65
N ASP A 323 -8.95 19.76 13.75
CA ASP A 323 -10.28 19.22 14.00
C ASP A 323 -11.15 20.19 14.79
N HIS A 324 -12.45 19.99 14.75
CA HIS A 324 -13.45 20.71 15.55
C HIS A 324 -14.29 19.78 16.44
N HIS A 325 -14.07 18.47 16.35
CA HIS A 325 -14.74 17.47 17.16
C HIS A 325 -14.16 17.33 18.58
N LYS A 326 -14.87 16.54 19.39
CA LYS A 326 -14.33 16.05 20.67
C LYS A 326 -13.05 15.24 20.45
N LEU A 327 -12.22 15.15 21.48
CA LEU A 327 -11.06 14.28 21.47
C LEU A 327 -11.48 12.82 21.68
N GLY A 328 -10.94 11.93 20.86
CA GLY A 328 -11.25 10.51 20.87
C GLY A 328 -10.00 9.64 20.74
N GLY A 329 -9.43 9.26 21.89
CA GLY A 329 -8.55 8.09 22.06
C GLY A 329 -7.23 8.01 21.28
N ILE A 330 -6.90 8.98 20.43
CA ILE A 330 -5.66 8.97 19.64
C ILE A 330 -4.41 9.17 20.50
N SER A 331 -3.33 8.48 20.11
CA SER A 331 -2.07 8.48 20.85
C SER A 331 -0.89 8.43 19.89
N THR A 332 0.07 9.34 20.00
CA THR A 332 1.28 9.33 19.18
C THR A 332 2.53 9.08 20.02
N ASP A 333 3.50 8.36 19.44
CA ASP A 333 4.79 8.09 20.08
C ASP A 333 5.73 9.31 20.09
N VAL A 334 5.46 10.28 19.21
CA VAL A 334 6.24 11.51 19.03
C VAL A 334 5.37 12.75 19.12
N PRO A 335 5.93 13.92 19.51
CA PRO A 335 5.21 15.19 19.46
C PRO A 335 4.71 15.51 18.04
N MET A 336 3.51 16.08 17.96
CA MET A 336 2.82 16.41 16.70
C MET A 336 2.08 17.75 16.85
N SER A 337 1.75 18.38 15.72
CA SER A 337 0.95 19.61 15.72
C SER A 337 -0.53 19.26 15.90
N PHE A 338 -1.16 19.76 16.96
CA PHE A 338 -2.55 19.41 17.28
C PHE A 338 -3.37 20.67 17.50
N ARG A 339 -4.30 20.96 16.57
CA ARG A 339 -5.15 22.15 16.62
C ARG A 339 -6.62 21.74 16.63
N VAL A 340 -7.27 21.95 17.77
CA VAL A 340 -8.71 21.72 17.92
C VAL A 340 -9.41 23.00 18.35
N MET A 341 -10.49 23.38 17.65
CA MET A 341 -11.27 24.57 17.97
C MET A 341 -12.77 24.26 17.97
N PRO A 342 -13.54 24.72 18.98
CA PRO A 342 -14.98 24.48 19.04
C PRO A 342 -15.73 25.45 18.12
N VAL A 343 -15.53 25.30 16.80
CA VAL A 343 -16.20 26.06 15.74
C VAL A 343 -17.16 25.17 14.95
N GLY A 344 -18.00 25.77 14.12
CA GLY A 344 -19.02 25.04 13.37
C GLY A 344 -18.47 24.07 12.34
N CYS A 345 -17.27 24.33 11.80
CA CYS A 345 -16.66 23.59 10.71
C CYS A 345 -15.12 23.62 10.79
N ASN A 346 -14.43 22.52 10.44
CA ASN A 346 -12.98 22.46 10.38
C ASN A 346 -12.38 23.42 9.35
N SER A 347 -13.07 23.65 8.23
CA SER A 347 -12.66 24.63 7.21
C SER A 347 -12.56 26.08 7.75
N THR A 348 -13.29 26.43 8.82
CA THR A 348 -13.12 27.71 9.53
C THR A 348 -11.75 27.82 10.22
N ILE A 349 -11.20 26.69 10.69
CA ILE A 349 -9.86 26.62 11.28
C ILE A 349 -8.81 26.78 10.17
N ILE A 350 -8.96 26.06 9.06
CA ILE A 350 -8.04 26.16 7.92
C ILE A 350 -8.04 27.58 7.35
N TYR A 351 -9.20 28.22 7.23
CA TYR A 351 -9.31 29.62 6.83
C TYR A 351 -8.48 30.55 7.74
N GLN A 352 -8.52 30.36 9.07
CA GLN A 352 -7.66 31.12 9.97
C GLN A 352 -6.18 30.83 9.73
N MET A 353 -5.80 29.57 9.47
CA MET A 353 -4.42 29.21 9.16
C MET A 353 -3.91 29.94 7.90
N TYR A 354 -4.74 30.12 6.86
CA TYR A 354 -4.39 30.96 5.71
C TYR A 354 -4.07 32.40 6.12
N LYS A 355 -4.94 33.00 6.94
CA LYS A 355 -4.76 34.38 7.43
C LYS A 355 -3.52 34.53 8.29
N GLU A 356 -3.30 33.60 9.23
CA GLU A 356 -2.13 33.59 10.12
C GLU A 356 -0.81 33.48 9.36
N ASN A 357 -0.81 32.72 8.26
CA ASN A 357 0.38 32.54 7.41
C ASN A 357 0.50 33.60 6.29
N ASN A 358 -0.41 34.57 6.22
CA ASN A 358 -0.47 35.57 5.15
C ASN A 358 -0.46 34.96 3.74
N VAL A 359 -1.13 33.82 3.56
CA VAL A 359 -1.26 33.15 2.26
C VAL A 359 -2.56 33.59 1.59
N GLU A 360 -2.46 34.07 0.35
CA GLU A 360 -3.63 34.42 -0.45
C GLU A 360 -4.47 33.18 -0.77
N ILE A 361 -5.78 33.29 -0.57
CA ILE A 361 -6.74 32.22 -0.85
C ILE A 361 -7.24 32.39 -2.30
N PRO A 362 -6.91 31.47 -3.22
CA PRO A 362 -7.40 31.55 -4.59
C PRO A 362 -8.91 31.24 -4.67
N TYR A 363 -9.54 31.58 -5.81
CA TYR A 363 -10.98 31.45 -6.05
C TYR A 363 -11.52 30.05 -5.72
N GLU A 364 -10.83 29.02 -6.20
CA GLU A 364 -11.25 27.63 -6.08
C GLU A 364 -11.22 27.17 -4.62
N ILE A 365 -10.14 27.49 -3.90
CA ILE A 365 -9.99 27.15 -2.47
C ILE A 365 -10.97 27.94 -1.60
N ALA A 366 -11.22 29.20 -1.95
CA ALA A 366 -12.23 29.99 -1.24
C ALA A 366 -13.63 29.37 -1.36
N GLY A 367 -13.95 28.87 -2.56
CA GLY A 367 -15.18 28.14 -2.83
C GLY A 367 -15.32 26.86 -2.02
N LEU A 368 -14.26 26.05 -1.93
CA LEU A 368 -14.27 24.81 -1.13
C LEU A 368 -14.40 25.08 0.36
N LEU A 369 -13.61 26.02 0.91
CA LEU A 369 -13.72 26.43 2.32
C LEU A 369 -15.13 26.95 2.63
N LEU A 370 -15.71 27.76 1.75
CA LEU A 370 -17.08 28.26 1.90
C LEU A 370 -18.10 27.12 1.88
N SER A 371 -17.96 26.16 0.97
CA SER A 371 -18.88 25.02 0.81
C SER A 371 -18.93 24.15 2.08
N ALA A 372 -17.76 23.83 2.63
CA ALA A 372 -17.65 23.10 3.88
C ALA A 372 -18.35 23.82 5.04
N ILE A 373 -18.05 25.10 5.24
CA ILE A 373 -18.64 25.87 6.34
C ILE A 373 -20.16 25.95 6.18
N LEU A 374 -20.67 26.17 4.96
CA LEU A 374 -22.11 26.19 4.71
C LEU A 374 -22.76 24.84 4.98
N SER A 375 -22.08 23.73 4.64
CA SER A 375 -22.50 22.36 4.91
C SER A 375 -22.71 22.09 6.39
N ASP A 376 -21.66 22.15 7.21
CA ASP A 376 -21.74 21.78 8.64
C ASP A 376 -22.62 22.74 9.43
N THR A 377 -22.65 24.00 9.02
CA THR A 377 -23.49 25.01 9.69
C THR A 377 -24.93 25.02 9.21
N LEU A 378 -25.28 24.25 8.17
CA LEU A 378 -26.59 24.25 7.52
C LEU A 378 -27.08 25.68 7.23
N LEU A 379 -26.24 26.47 6.53
CA LEU A 379 -26.48 27.91 6.32
C LEU A 379 -26.77 28.64 7.64
N PHE A 380 -25.89 28.44 8.62
CA PHE A 380 -25.94 29.05 9.97
C PHE A 380 -27.14 28.67 10.85
N LYS A 381 -27.89 27.61 10.49
CA LYS A 381 -29.00 27.08 11.29
C LYS A 381 -28.54 26.06 12.33
N SER A 382 -27.39 25.44 12.14
CA SER A 382 -26.82 24.49 13.08
C SER A 382 -26.48 25.17 14.41
N PRO A 383 -26.75 24.53 15.58
CA PRO A 383 -26.38 25.07 16.88
C PRO A 383 -24.85 25.12 17.11
N THR A 384 -24.05 24.46 16.27
CA THR A 384 -22.58 24.52 16.32
C THR A 384 -22.02 25.80 15.70
N THR A 385 -22.84 26.55 14.96
CA THR A 385 -22.41 27.77 14.25
C THR A 385 -21.89 28.83 15.21
N THR A 386 -20.71 29.36 14.92
CA THR A 386 -20.08 30.45 15.65
C THR A 386 -19.99 31.73 14.80
N ASP A 387 -19.68 32.86 15.44
CA ASP A 387 -19.41 34.12 14.72
C ASP A 387 -18.15 34.04 13.84
N MET A 388 -17.25 33.09 14.12
CA MET A 388 -16.05 32.87 13.30
C MET A 388 -16.42 32.24 11.96
N ASP A 389 -17.36 31.30 11.96
CA ASP A 389 -17.89 30.67 10.74
C ASP A 389 -18.57 31.71 9.85
N LYS A 390 -19.43 32.57 10.42
CA LYS A 390 -20.13 33.63 9.69
C LYS A 390 -19.15 34.62 9.03
N LYS A 391 -18.16 35.09 9.79
CA LYS A 391 -17.13 36.01 9.27
C LYS A 391 -16.29 35.37 8.17
N ALA A 392 -15.91 34.11 8.33
CA ALA A 392 -15.21 33.36 7.29
C ALA A 392 -16.05 33.30 6.01
N CYS A 393 -17.33 32.91 6.10
CA CYS A 393 -18.23 32.87 4.94
C CYS A 393 -18.41 34.24 4.27
N GLU A 394 -18.55 35.33 5.03
CA GLU A 394 -18.66 36.69 4.50
C GLU A 394 -17.43 37.13 3.67
N GLU A 395 -16.23 36.71 4.07
CA GLU A 395 -15.00 36.99 3.32
C GLU A 395 -14.82 36.02 2.14
N LEU A 396 -15.04 34.72 2.37
CA LEU A 396 -14.86 33.68 1.37
C LEU A 396 -15.86 33.83 0.21
N SER A 397 -17.12 34.18 0.48
CA SER A 397 -18.15 34.42 -0.56
C SER A 397 -17.78 35.56 -1.52
N LYS A 398 -17.07 36.60 -1.03
CA LYS A 398 -16.57 37.70 -1.87
C LYS A 398 -15.46 37.22 -2.80
N ILE A 399 -14.57 36.35 -2.33
CA ILE A 399 -13.48 35.78 -3.13
C ILE A 399 -14.04 34.78 -4.15
N ALA A 400 -14.94 33.91 -3.71
CA ALA A 400 -15.64 32.92 -4.52
C ALA A 400 -16.70 33.53 -5.45
N LYS A 401 -17.05 34.82 -5.28
CA LYS A 401 -18.01 35.56 -6.13
C LYS A 401 -19.37 34.87 -6.27
N VAL A 402 -19.87 34.27 -5.17
CA VAL A 402 -21.16 33.58 -5.14
C VAL A 402 -22.17 34.31 -4.25
N ASP A 403 -23.45 34.19 -4.61
CA ASP A 403 -24.54 34.46 -3.68
C ASP A 403 -24.63 33.28 -2.71
N MET A 404 -24.34 33.54 -1.44
CA MET A 404 -24.17 32.50 -0.43
C MET A 404 -25.44 31.68 -0.19
N GLU A 405 -26.59 32.33 -0.10
CA GLU A 405 -27.86 31.64 0.16
C GLU A 405 -28.26 30.78 -1.04
N LYS A 406 -28.20 31.35 -2.25
CA LYS A 406 -28.50 30.60 -3.47
C LYS A 406 -27.57 29.41 -3.64
N TYR A 407 -26.26 29.63 -3.49
CA TYR A 407 -25.26 28.59 -3.61
C TYR A 407 -25.46 27.46 -2.59
N ALA A 408 -25.67 27.80 -1.31
CA ALA A 408 -25.91 26.82 -0.26
C ALA A 408 -27.14 25.96 -0.57
N MET A 409 -28.24 26.59 -0.98
CA MET A 409 -29.48 25.89 -1.32
C MET A 409 -29.30 24.95 -2.52
N ASP A 410 -28.60 25.39 -3.57
CA ASP A 410 -28.32 24.54 -4.74
C ASP A 410 -27.44 23.33 -4.35
N MET A 411 -26.41 23.56 -3.53
CA MET A 411 -25.51 22.51 -3.01
C MET A 411 -26.28 21.49 -2.16
N PHE A 412 -27.11 21.95 -1.21
CA PHE A 412 -27.93 21.10 -0.36
C PHE A 412 -28.98 20.28 -1.13
N LYS A 413 -29.61 20.89 -2.14
CA LYS A 413 -30.53 20.19 -3.04
C LYS A 413 -29.82 19.06 -3.77
N CYS A 414 -28.61 19.31 -4.28
CA CYS A 414 -27.80 18.27 -4.91
C CYS A 414 -27.41 17.17 -3.91
N GLY A 415 -26.97 17.55 -2.71
CA GLY A 415 -26.57 16.63 -1.64
C GLY A 415 -27.69 15.70 -1.16
N THR A 416 -28.94 16.17 -1.21
CA THR A 416 -30.12 15.44 -0.74
C THR A 416 -31.05 14.99 -1.87
N SER A 417 -30.58 15.01 -3.12
CA SER A 417 -31.36 14.55 -4.28
C SER A 417 -31.61 13.04 -4.19
N LEU A 418 -32.88 12.69 -4.36
CA LEU A 418 -33.35 11.31 -4.37
C LEU A 418 -33.58 10.75 -5.79
N ASP A 419 -33.12 11.44 -6.83
CA ASP A 419 -33.47 11.12 -8.22
C ASP A 419 -32.97 9.75 -8.70
N GLU A 420 -31.94 9.21 -8.06
CA GLU A 420 -31.37 7.88 -8.36
C GLU A 420 -32.16 6.73 -7.74
N TYR A 421 -33.06 7.03 -6.79
CA TYR A 421 -33.87 6.03 -6.11
C TYR A 421 -35.25 5.94 -6.73
N THR A 422 -35.75 4.72 -6.80
CA THR A 422 -37.15 4.45 -7.13
C THR A 422 -38.07 4.95 -6.02
N ILE A 423 -39.34 5.21 -6.34
CA ILE A 423 -40.35 5.63 -5.35
C ILE A 423 -40.47 4.60 -4.22
N GLU A 424 -40.40 3.32 -4.56
CA GLU A 424 -40.37 2.23 -3.58
C GLU A 424 -39.18 2.33 -2.64
N GLU A 425 -37.97 2.52 -3.16
CA GLU A 425 -36.77 2.68 -2.34
C GLU A 425 -36.90 3.90 -1.42
N ILE A 426 -37.34 5.05 -1.94
CA ILE A 426 -37.53 6.29 -1.17
C ILE A 426 -38.52 6.09 -0.01
N VAL A 427 -39.67 5.47 -0.27
CA VAL A 427 -40.67 5.21 0.78
C VAL A 427 -40.13 4.27 1.84
N ASN A 428 -39.27 3.33 1.44
CA ASN A 428 -38.73 2.29 2.32
C ASN A 428 -37.40 2.65 3.01
N MET A 429 -36.73 3.76 2.67
CA MET A 429 -35.42 4.17 3.21
C MET A 429 -35.35 4.17 4.74
N ASP A 430 -36.28 4.85 5.42
CA ASP A 430 -36.48 4.74 6.87
C ASP A 430 -37.94 4.38 7.18
N PHE A 431 -38.36 3.21 6.71
CA PHE A 431 -39.71 2.70 6.95
C PHE A 431 -39.80 1.83 8.20
N LYS A 432 -40.87 2.02 8.98
CA LYS A 432 -41.24 1.13 10.09
C LYS A 432 -42.72 0.84 10.10
N GLU A 433 -43.02 -0.40 10.41
CA GLU A 433 -44.38 -0.89 10.63
C GLU A 433 -44.76 -0.83 12.11
N PHE A 434 -46.01 -0.46 12.38
CA PHE A 434 -46.60 -0.38 13.71
C PHE A 434 -48.01 -0.98 13.68
N ASN A 435 -48.43 -1.58 14.80
CA ASN A 435 -49.83 -1.91 15.03
C ASN A 435 -50.44 -0.84 15.95
N MET A 436 -51.39 -0.07 15.42
CA MET A 436 -52.04 1.03 16.15
C MET A 436 -53.54 0.78 16.20
N SER A 437 -54.06 0.42 17.38
CA SER A 437 -55.49 0.11 17.61
C SER A 437 -56.07 -0.96 16.68
N GLY A 438 -55.26 -1.95 16.26
CA GLY A 438 -55.67 -3.02 15.36
C GLY A 438 -55.45 -2.72 13.88
N HIS A 439 -55.02 -1.50 13.52
CA HIS A 439 -54.60 -1.14 12.17
C HIS A 439 -53.10 -1.40 11.96
N ARG A 440 -52.75 -1.94 10.79
CA ARG A 440 -51.38 -2.06 10.32
C ARG A 440 -50.94 -0.74 9.68
N VAL A 441 -50.08 0.00 10.38
CA VAL A 441 -49.65 1.35 10.02
C VAL A 441 -48.19 1.35 9.59
N GLY A 442 -47.91 1.81 8.37
CA GLY A 442 -46.56 2.07 7.87
C GLY A 442 -46.16 3.54 8.03
N ILE A 443 -44.93 3.79 8.49
CA ILE A 443 -44.37 5.16 8.54
C ILE A 443 -42.99 5.16 7.89
N GLY A 444 -42.91 5.74 6.69
CA GLY A 444 -41.66 6.07 6.00
C GLY A 444 -41.21 7.48 6.37
N GLN A 445 -39.90 7.67 6.50
CA GLN A 445 -39.31 8.99 6.68
C GLN A 445 -38.12 9.16 5.73
N VAL A 446 -38.03 10.32 5.08
CA VAL A 446 -36.90 10.69 4.24
C VAL A 446 -36.54 12.14 4.48
N PHE A 447 -35.26 12.48 4.43
CA PHE A 447 -34.75 13.83 4.59
C PHE A 447 -34.32 14.36 3.23
N THR A 448 -34.89 15.48 2.80
CA THR A 448 -34.47 16.13 1.57
C THR A 448 -34.77 17.62 1.57
N LEU A 449 -33.93 18.37 0.87
CA LEU A 449 -34.09 19.80 0.61
C LEU A 449 -34.55 20.06 -0.83
N ASP A 450 -34.63 19.01 -1.65
CA ASP A 450 -35.23 19.04 -2.98
C ASP A 450 -36.71 18.65 -2.93
N ILE A 451 -37.48 19.40 -2.13
CA ILE A 451 -38.91 19.18 -1.96
C ILE A 451 -39.65 19.28 -3.31
N ASP A 452 -39.21 20.18 -4.18
CA ASP A 452 -39.84 20.42 -5.48
C ASP A 452 -39.85 19.15 -6.35
N SER A 453 -38.78 18.35 -6.36
CA SER A 453 -38.75 17.10 -7.14
C SER A 453 -39.65 16.00 -6.56
N ILE A 454 -39.75 15.91 -5.24
CA ILE A 454 -40.68 14.99 -4.56
C ILE A 454 -42.12 15.33 -4.94
N PHE A 455 -42.46 16.61 -4.88
CA PHE A 455 -43.81 17.08 -5.19
C PHE A 455 -44.14 17.00 -6.68
N ALA A 456 -43.14 17.09 -7.57
CA ALA A 456 -43.33 16.83 -8.99
C ALA A 456 -43.77 15.38 -9.27
N LYS A 457 -43.35 14.42 -8.43
CA LYS A 457 -43.71 12.99 -8.50
C LYS A 457 -44.80 12.59 -7.49
N LYS A 458 -45.50 13.55 -6.88
CA LYS A 458 -46.45 13.33 -5.78
C LYS A 458 -47.52 12.28 -6.10
N ASP A 459 -48.08 12.32 -7.31
CA ASP A 459 -49.14 11.39 -7.72
C ASP A 459 -48.62 9.95 -7.84
N GLU A 460 -47.36 9.77 -8.25
CA GLU A 460 -46.72 8.46 -8.30
C GLU A 460 -46.44 7.92 -6.89
N PHE A 461 -45.96 8.77 -5.97
CA PHE A 461 -45.82 8.43 -4.56
C PHE A 461 -47.15 8.00 -3.94
N LEU A 462 -48.22 8.75 -4.22
CA LEU A 462 -49.58 8.42 -3.76
C LEU A 462 -50.07 7.10 -4.35
N SER A 463 -49.83 6.86 -5.65
CA SER A 463 -50.20 5.61 -6.31
C SER A 463 -49.51 4.41 -5.65
N TYR A 464 -48.20 4.51 -5.41
CA TYR A 464 -47.44 3.46 -4.73
C TYR A 464 -47.97 3.24 -3.31
N ILE A 465 -48.05 4.29 -2.50
CA ILE A 465 -48.51 4.24 -1.11
C ILE A 465 -49.92 3.63 -1.00
N ASN A 466 -50.84 4.00 -1.91
CA ASN A 466 -52.19 3.44 -1.95
C ASN A 466 -52.25 1.98 -2.37
N SER A 467 -51.31 1.52 -3.21
CA SER A 467 -51.21 0.14 -3.67
C SER A 467 -50.72 -0.85 -2.60
N THR A 468 -50.09 -0.35 -1.54
CA THR A 468 -49.60 -1.18 -0.42
C THR A 468 -50.74 -1.83 0.37
N ASP A 469 -50.45 -2.95 1.05
CA ASP A 469 -51.39 -3.71 1.87
C ASP A 469 -51.59 -3.13 3.30
N TYR A 470 -50.93 -2.01 3.62
CA TYR A 470 -51.11 -1.30 4.88
C TYR A 470 -52.49 -0.65 4.98
N ASP A 471 -53.11 -0.72 6.16
CA ASP A 471 -54.36 0.00 6.45
C ASP A 471 -54.15 1.51 6.35
N LYS A 472 -53.01 1.98 6.87
CA LYS A 472 -52.57 3.38 6.80
C LYS A 472 -51.07 3.43 6.52
N LEU A 473 -50.63 4.36 5.67
CA LEU A 473 -49.21 4.57 5.40
C LEU A 473 -48.92 6.05 5.27
N ILE A 474 -47.92 6.55 6.01
CA ILE A 474 -47.51 7.95 5.99
C ILE A 474 -46.04 8.02 5.56
N LEU A 475 -45.75 8.74 4.48
CA LEU A 475 -44.42 9.18 4.10
C LEU A 475 -44.21 10.61 4.62
N SER A 476 -43.21 10.75 5.49
CA SER A 476 -42.75 12.04 6.03
C SER A 476 -41.52 12.51 5.27
N VAL A 477 -41.67 13.55 4.46
CA VAL A 477 -40.59 14.20 3.71
C VAL A 477 -40.10 15.38 4.53
N THR A 478 -39.03 15.17 5.29
CA THR A 478 -38.52 16.10 6.29
C THR A 478 -37.60 17.14 5.67
N ASP A 479 -37.97 18.41 5.82
CA ASP A 479 -37.17 19.59 5.50
C ASP A 479 -36.49 20.06 6.79
N ILE A 480 -35.19 19.77 6.91
CA ILE A 480 -34.40 20.08 8.10
C ILE A 480 -34.26 21.61 8.29
N ILE A 481 -34.22 22.38 7.19
CA ILE A 481 -34.04 23.84 7.25
C ILE A 481 -35.32 24.52 7.75
N LYS A 482 -36.49 24.04 7.33
CA LYS A 482 -37.80 24.55 7.80
C LYS A 482 -38.27 23.91 9.11
N GLU A 483 -37.47 23.02 9.70
CA GLU A 483 -37.78 22.30 10.94
C GLU A 483 -39.16 21.61 10.92
N GLY A 484 -39.49 20.90 9.84
CA GLY A 484 -40.78 20.22 9.72
C GLY A 484 -40.82 19.20 8.59
N SER A 485 -41.99 18.62 8.35
CA SER A 485 -42.14 17.58 7.31
C SER A 485 -43.38 17.78 6.46
N TYR A 486 -43.26 17.51 5.17
CA TYR A 486 -44.39 17.36 4.26
C TYR A 486 -44.91 15.93 4.32
N LEU A 487 -46.23 15.77 4.39
CA LEU A 487 -46.85 14.45 4.59
C LEU A 487 -47.57 13.97 3.32
N ILE A 488 -47.16 12.83 2.79
CA ILE A 488 -47.86 12.11 1.71
C ILE A 488 -48.41 10.82 2.32
N TYR A 489 -49.71 10.55 2.22
CA TYR A 489 -50.32 9.50 3.05
C TYR A 489 -51.51 8.76 2.42
N LYS A 490 -51.66 7.48 2.80
CA LYS A 490 -52.88 6.68 2.75
C LYS A 490 -53.50 6.70 4.15
N ALA A 491 -54.42 7.62 4.40
CA ALA A 491 -55.18 7.79 5.65
C ALA A 491 -56.33 8.79 5.43
N GLU A 492 -57.25 8.89 6.37
CA GLU A 492 -58.32 9.90 6.38
C GLU A 492 -57.74 11.30 6.65
N ASP A 493 -58.11 12.30 5.85
CA ASP A 493 -57.60 13.68 5.98
C ASP A 493 -57.82 14.27 7.38
N SER A 494 -58.98 13.99 7.97
CA SER A 494 -59.34 14.41 9.32
C SER A 494 -58.49 13.76 10.42
N LEU A 495 -57.91 12.59 10.16
CA LEU A 495 -56.98 11.92 11.08
C LEU A 495 -55.63 12.64 11.09
N ILE A 496 -55.10 12.95 9.90
CA ILE A 496 -53.82 13.68 9.75
C ILE A 496 -53.95 15.09 10.31
N ALA A 497 -55.06 15.77 10.03
CA ALA A 497 -55.34 17.10 10.57
C ALA A 497 -55.36 17.10 12.11
N ASN A 498 -56.01 16.11 12.74
CA ASN A 498 -56.05 15.98 14.20
C ASN A 498 -54.68 15.61 14.79
N ALA A 499 -53.96 14.67 14.15
CA ALA A 499 -52.66 14.20 14.63
C ALA A 499 -51.60 15.31 14.70
N PHE A 500 -51.59 16.23 13.72
CA PHE A 500 -50.51 17.21 13.58
C PHE A 500 -50.96 18.67 13.69
N GLY A 501 -52.26 18.93 13.84
CA GLY A 501 -52.79 20.30 13.91
C GLY A 501 -52.63 21.08 12.62
N VAL A 502 -52.75 20.39 11.47
CA VAL A 502 -52.56 20.93 10.12
C VAL A 502 -53.80 20.77 9.26
N GLU A 503 -53.82 21.36 8.06
CA GLU A 503 -54.87 21.10 7.09
C GLU A 503 -54.75 19.66 6.53
N GLY A 504 -55.88 18.94 6.44
CA GLY A 504 -55.94 17.57 5.94
C GLY A 504 -55.94 17.52 4.42
N VAL A 505 -54.75 17.67 3.83
CA VAL A 505 -54.54 17.65 2.38
C VAL A 505 -53.20 16.99 2.08
N GLN A 506 -53.14 16.21 1.00
CA GLN A 506 -51.90 15.56 0.57
C GLN A 506 -50.78 16.58 0.37
N GLY A 507 -49.62 16.32 0.98
CA GLY A 507 -48.46 17.21 0.93
C GLY A 507 -48.53 18.40 1.90
N THR A 508 -49.44 18.38 2.87
CA THR A 508 -49.47 19.38 3.95
C THR A 508 -48.16 19.42 4.71
N PHE A 509 -47.71 20.62 5.11
CA PHE A 509 -46.52 20.80 5.92
C PHE A 509 -46.88 20.74 7.40
N ALA A 510 -46.20 19.87 8.15
CA ALA A 510 -46.32 19.71 9.58
C ALA A 510 -45.13 20.37 10.31
N PRO A 511 -45.30 21.59 10.85
CA PRO A 511 -44.23 22.30 11.54
C PRO A 511 -43.77 21.57 12.79
N GLY A 512 -42.47 21.56 13.04
CA GLY A 512 -41.86 20.92 14.22
C GLY A 512 -41.78 19.40 14.12
N VAL A 513 -42.39 18.76 13.12
CA VAL A 513 -42.36 17.30 12.95
C VAL A 513 -41.11 16.90 12.17
N VAL A 514 -40.10 16.42 12.89
CA VAL A 514 -38.80 15.99 12.32
C VAL A 514 -38.37 14.59 12.79
N SER A 515 -39.02 14.05 13.82
CA SER A 515 -38.67 12.76 14.43
C SER A 515 -39.83 11.78 14.38
N ARG A 516 -39.64 10.67 13.65
CA ARG A 516 -40.63 9.58 13.64
C ARG A 516 -40.96 9.05 15.04
N LYS A 517 -39.95 8.77 15.86
CA LYS A 517 -40.13 8.14 17.18
C LYS A 517 -40.78 9.07 18.20
N LYS A 518 -40.40 10.35 18.21
CA LYS A 518 -40.86 11.31 19.22
C LYS A 518 -42.15 12.02 18.83
N GLN A 519 -42.44 12.16 17.53
CA GLN A 519 -43.52 13.03 17.04
C GLN A 519 -44.50 12.28 16.14
N LEU A 520 -44.05 11.64 15.04
CA LEU A 520 -44.99 10.95 14.13
C LEU A 520 -45.74 9.81 14.83
N VAL A 521 -45.01 8.88 15.47
CA VAL A 521 -45.60 7.69 16.09
C VAL A 521 -46.55 8.04 17.23
N PRO A 522 -46.19 8.87 18.23
CA PRO A 522 -47.09 9.19 19.34
C PRO A 522 -48.35 9.96 18.90
N ASN A 523 -48.19 10.90 17.96
CA ASN A 523 -49.30 11.71 17.46
C ASN A 523 -50.30 10.85 16.67
N LEU A 524 -49.81 9.99 15.76
CA LEU A 524 -50.66 9.07 15.01
C LEU A 524 -51.33 8.02 15.92
N THR A 525 -50.60 7.48 16.90
CA THR A 525 -51.17 6.53 17.87
C THR A 525 -52.34 7.15 18.64
N THR A 526 -52.15 8.40 19.10
CA THR A 526 -53.19 9.14 19.83
C THR A 526 -54.38 9.46 18.94
N ALA A 527 -54.13 9.93 17.72
CA ALA A 527 -55.18 10.27 16.78
C ALA A 527 -56.00 9.04 16.38
N ILE A 528 -55.35 7.93 16.01
CA ILE A 528 -56.01 6.66 15.65
C ILE A 528 -56.84 6.11 16.82
N LYS A 529 -56.37 6.23 18.05
CA LYS A 529 -57.13 5.78 19.24
C LYS A 529 -58.41 6.60 19.47
N ASN A 530 -58.36 7.89 19.14
CA ASN A 530 -59.48 8.82 19.32
C ASN A 530 -60.41 8.87 18.09
N PHE A 531 -59.95 8.36 16.95
CA PHE A 531 -60.74 8.11 15.74
C PHE A 531 -61.57 6.83 15.95
N LYS A 532 -62.81 6.98 16.41
CA LYS A 532 -63.79 5.89 16.51
C LYS A 532 -64.98 6.17 15.62
#